data_AF-A0A8S2HZ20-F1
#
_entry.id   AF-A0A8S2HZ20-F1
#
_cell.length_a   1.000
_cell.length_b   1.000
_cell.length_c   1.000
_cell.angle_alpha   90.00
_cell.angle_beta   90.00
_cell.angle_gamma   90.00
#
_symmetry.space_group_name_H-M   'P 1'
#
loop_
_entity.id
_entity.type
_entity.pdbx_description
1 polymer ?
#
loop_
_entity_poly.entity_id
_entity_poly.type
_entity_poly.pdbx_seq_one_letter_code
_entity_poly.pdbx_strand_id
1 'polypeptide(L)'
;MLFLDLKKTVDKVPVRRWLKQGAKESTFVCTLCKTGELDCGNKAWQSIVQKKDDRLQKLEFLNPDSHKAVQWLRKHKKLFKADVYEPFILLISIKDDNVKNLLYSIVPRCDLEALFLFEDLDDMFIFIDECHKKHKWIVHVSTIPDINLKKLKKTT
;
A
#
# COMPACT_ATOMS: atom_id res chain seq x y z
N MET A 1 24.72 -20.10 18.03
CA MET A 1 25.26 -19.18 17.00
C MET A 1 24.42 -19.37 15.74
N LEU A 2 23.75 -18.30 15.28
CA LEU A 2 23.46 -17.97 13.87
C LEU A 2 22.44 -16.81 13.89
N PHE A 3 22.95 -15.62 14.18
CA PHE A 3 22.28 -14.37 13.80
C PHE A 3 22.57 -14.18 12.31
N LEU A 4 21.61 -14.48 11.44
CA LEU A 4 21.69 -14.14 10.02
C LEU A 4 21.10 -12.74 9.83
N ASP A 5 21.98 -11.82 9.41
CA ASP A 5 21.69 -10.43 9.08
C ASP A 5 20.56 -10.29 8.04
N LEU A 6 19.35 -10.02 8.52
CA LEU A 6 18.17 -9.65 7.73
C LEU A 6 18.22 -8.21 7.15
N LYS A 7 19.36 -7.52 7.21
CA LYS A 7 19.48 -6.10 6.82
C LYS A 7 19.68 -5.85 5.31
N LYS A 8 19.74 -6.87 4.45
CA LYS A 8 20.18 -6.70 3.04
C LYS A 8 19.08 -6.78 1.96
N THR A 9 17.82 -7.01 2.28
CA THR A 9 16.76 -7.24 1.27
C THR A 9 15.61 -6.24 1.26
N VAL A 10 15.72 -5.14 2.00
CA VAL A 10 14.77 -4.03 1.89
C VAL A 10 15.42 -2.93 1.06
N ASP A 11 15.12 -2.90 -0.24
CA ASP A 11 15.39 -1.72 -1.05
C ASP A 11 14.74 -0.51 -0.35
N LYS A 12 15.53 0.54 -0.12
CA LYS A 12 15.02 1.83 0.34
C LYS A 12 14.05 2.37 -0.72
N VAL A 13 12.77 2.04 -0.59
CA VAL A 13 11.71 2.72 -1.33
C VAL A 13 11.71 4.16 -0.81
N PRO A 14 11.82 5.18 -1.67
CA PRO A 14 11.76 6.56 -1.21
C PRO A 14 10.37 6.82 -0.62
N VAL A 15 10.29 6.87 0.71
CA VAL A 15 9.09 7.31 1.43
C VAL A 15 8.93 8.79 1.12
N ARG A 16 8.06 9.13 0.16
CA ARG A 16 7.74 10.52 -0.16
C ARG A 16 7.06 11.17 1.04
N ARG A 17 7.79 12.02 1.76
CA ARG A 17 7.24 13.00 2.69
C ARG A 17 6.60 14.10 1.87
N TRP A 18 5.27 14.15 1.84
CA TRP A 18 4.54 15.26 1.23
C TRP A 18 4.69 16.49 2.14
N LEU A 19 5.70 17.32 1.86
CA LEU A 19 5.72 18.70 2.35
C LEU A 19 4.59 19.44 1.62
N LYS A 20 3.56 19.85 2.38
CA LYS A 20 2.64 20.89 1.92
C LYS A 20 3.46 22.15 1.70
N GLN A 21 3.83 22.43 0.46
CA GLN A 21 3.96 23.73 -0.19
C GLN A 21 5.05 23.69 -1.27
N GLY A 22 4.61 24.02 -2.49
CA GLY A 22 5.37 24.46 -3.66
C GLY A 22 6.86 24.09 -3.73
N ALA A 23 7.17 23.02 -4.47
CA ALA A 23 8.48 22.90 -5.09
C ALA A 23 8.30 22.28 -6.49
N LYS A 24 8.73 23.06 -7.48
CA LYS A 24 8.74 22.77 -8.91
C LYS A 24 9.35 21.39 -9.19
N GLU A 25 8.86 20.75 -10.24
CA GLU A 25 9.34 19.51 -10.84
C GLU A 25 10.83 19.28 -10.62
N SER A 26 11.17 18.46 -9.62
CA SER A 26 12.52 17.93 -9.50
C SER A 26 12.65 16.80 -10.53
N THR A 27 13.25 17.13 -11.67
CA THR A 27 13.75 16.18 -12.65
C THR A 27 14.61 15.13 -11.94
N PHE A 28 14.10 13.90 -11.82
CA PHE A 28 14.91 12.74 -11.49
C PHE A 28 15.78 12.44 -12.71
N VAL A 29 17.03 12.93 -12.71
CA VAL A 29 18.02 12.52 -13.70
C VAL A 29 18.55 11.16 -13.27
N CYS A 30 18.13 10.11 -13.99
CA CYS A 30 18.69 8.77 -13.88
C CYS A 30 20.17 8.83 -14.31
N THR A 31 21.10 8.66 -13.37
CA THR A 31 22.55 8.68 -13.62
C THR A 31 23.06 7.55 -14.53
N LEU A 32 22.17 6.62 -14.93
CA LEU A 32 22.49 5.46 -15.77
C LEU A 32 22.17 5.66 -17.26
N CYS A 33 21.44 6.70 -17.67
CA CYS A 33 21.14 6.98 -19.08
C CYS A 33 21.93 8.20 -19.57
N LYS A 34 23.03 7.96 -20.29
CA LYS A 34 23.80 9.01 -21.00
C LYS A 34 23.19 9.42 -22.35
N THR A 35 22.03 8.90 -22.71
CA THR A 35 21.27 9.31 -23.89
C THR A 35 20.03 10.07 -23.43
N GLY A 36 19.83 11.27 -23.98
CA GLY A 36 18.79 12.21 -23.60
C GLY A 36 17.37 11.75 -23.95
N GLU A 37 16.91 10.67 -23.30
CA GLU A 37 15.53 10.23 -23.38
C GLU A 37 14.97 10.12 -21.95
N LEU A 38 13.90 10.87 -21.67
CA LEU A 38 13.06 10.83 -20.46
C LEU A 38 12.39 9.46 -20.20
N ASP A 39 12.87 8.40 -20.85
CA ASP A 39 12.14 7.17 -21.11
C ASP A 39 12.42 6.07 -20.07
N CYS A 40 13.61 6.06 -19.44
CA CYS A 40 13.94 5.05 -18.41
C CYS A 40 13.09 5.18 -17.14
N GLY A 41 12.78 6.41 -16.73
CA GLY A 41 11.84 6.68 -15.65
C GLY A 41 10.42 6.27 -16.05
N ASN A 42 9.96 6.71 -17.21
CA ASN A 42 8.59 6.47 -17.68
C ASN A 42 8.28 4.97 -17.86
N LYS A 43 9.19 4.17 -18.42
CA LYS A 43 9.03 2.71 -18.54
C LYS A 43 8.93 2.01 -17.19
N ALA A 44 9.78 2.39 -16.23
CA ALA A 44 9.71 1.86 -14.87
C ALA A 44 8.39 2.25 -14.18
N TRP A 45 7.97 3.52 -14.29
CA TRP A 45 6.69 4.00 -13.77
C TRP A 45 5.50 3.27 -14.38
N GLN A 46 5.45 3.15 -15.70
CA GLN A 46 4.41 2.40 -16.41
C GLN A 46 4.33 0.95 -15.91
N SER A 47 5.48 0.28 -15.74
CA SER A 47 5.51 -1.10 -15.24
C SER A 47 5.00 -1.23 -13.79
N ILE A 48 5.23 -0.24 -12.93
CA ILE A 48 4.75 -0.21 -11.55
C ILE A 48 3.24 0.03 -11.51
N VAL A 49 2.74 0.94 -12.34
CA VAL A 49 1.31 1.24 -12.47
C VAL A 49 0.57 0.00 -12.98
N GLN A 50 1.06 -0.61 -14.06
CA GLN A 50 0.47 -1.83 -14.62
C GLN A 50 0.42 -2.97 -13.60
N LYS A 51 1.50 -3.19 -12.84
CA LYS A 51 1.52 -4.20 -11.77
C LYS A 51 0.51 -3.93 -10.66
N LYS A 52 0.16 -2.66 -10.38
CA LYS A 52 -0.89 -2.32 -9.41
C LYS A 52 -2.28 -2.60 -9.97
N ASP A 53 -2.49 -2.29 -11.24
CA ASP A 53 -3.78 -2.55 -11.91
C ASP A 53 -4.03 -4.06 -12.04
N ASP A 54 -3.01 -4.85 -12.40
CA ASP A 54 -3.09 -6.32 -12.45
C ASP A 54 -3.46 -6.92 -11.08
N ARG A 55 -2.97 -6.34 -9.98
CA ARG A 55 -3.30 -6.78 -8.62
C ARG A 55 -4.72 -6.40 -8.23
N LEU A 56 -5.19 -5.24 -8.67
CA LEU A 56 -6.57 -4.82 -8.46
C LEU A 56 -7.55 -5.74 -9.20
N GLN A 57 -7.24 -6.13 -10.43
CA GLN A 57 -8.01 -7.12 -11.18
C GLN A 57 -7.99 -8.50 -10.52
N LYS A 58 -6.83 -8.92 -9.97
CA LYS A 58 -6.77 -10.16 -9.18
C LYS A 58 -7.65 -10.08 -7.94
N LEU A 59 -7.65 -8.94 -7.24
CA LEU A 59 -8.50 -8.74 -6.08
C LEU A 59 -9.98 -8.81 -6.45
N GLU A 60 -10.39 -8.31 -7.62
CA GLU A 60 -11.77 -8.45 -8.11
C GLU A 60 -12.21 -9.93 -8.21
N PHE A 61 -11.30 -10.80 -8.66
CA PHE A 61 -11.58 -12.23 -8.78
C PHE A 61 -11.54 -12.97 -7.43
N LEU A 62 -10.66 -12.55 -6.52
CA LEU A 62 -10.49 -13.18 -5.20
C LEU A 62 -11.56 -12.74 -4.21
N ASN A 63 -11.84 -11.43 -4.15
CA ASN A 63 -12.80 -10.82 -3.26
C ASN A 63 -13.45 -9.58 -3.93
N PRO A 64 -14.61 -9.76 -4.61
CA PRO A 64 -15.25 -8.69 -5.36
C PRO A 64 -15.78 -7.56 -4.47
N ASP A 65 -16.13 -7.86 -3.22
CA ASP A 65 -16.62 -6.87 -2.25
C ASP A 65 -15.48 -5.96 -1.79
N SER A 66 -14.31 -6.53 -1.51
CA SER A 66 -13.12 -5.76 -1.17
C SER A 66 -12.64 -4.90 -2.36
N HIS A 67 -12.75 -5.41 -3.59
CA HIS A 67 -12.49 -4.61 -4.78
C HIS A 67 -13.40 -3.37 -4.87
N LYS A 68 -14.71 -3.54 -4.68
CA LYS A 68 -15.67 -2.42 -4.65
C LYS A 68 -15.36 -1.44 -3.52
N ALA A 69 -15.03 -1.94 -2.33
CA ALA A 69 -14.66 -1.13 -1.17
C ALA A 69 -13.40 -0.30 -1.44
N VAL A 70 -12.37 -0.86 -2.08
CA VAL A 70 -11.17 -0.12 -2.50
C VAL A 70 -11.53 0.98 -3.50
N GLN A 71 -12.36 0.69 -4.49
CA GLN A 71 -12.79 1.71 -5.46
C GLN A 71 -13.57 2.85 -4.78
N TRP A 72 -14.45 2.52 -3.83
CA TRP A 72 -15.19 3.50 -3.06
C TRP A 72 -14.26 4.36 -2.19
N LEU A 73 -13.31 3.72 -1.48
CA LEU A 73 -12.32 4.40 -0.65
C LEU A 73 -11.50 5.42 -1.45
N ARG A 74 -11.03 5.02 -2.64
CA ARG A 74 -10.26 5.91 -3.53
C ARG A 74 -11.06 7.14 -3.98
N LYS A 75 -12.37 6.98 -4.24
CA LYS A 75 -13.27 8.09 -4.60
C LYS A 75 -13.55 9.02 -3.42
N HIS A 76 -13.58 8.49 -2.20
CA HIS A 76 -13.99 9.21 -0.99
C HIS A 76 -12.84 9.50 -0.03
N LYS A 77 -11.59 9.49 -0.51
CA LYS A 77 -10.41 9.72 0.32
C LYS A 77 -10.47 11.04 1.11
N LYS A 78 -11.20 12.05 0.60
CA LYS A 78 -11.39 13.36 1.24
C LYS A 78 -12.30 13.33 2.48
N LEU A 79 -13.04 12.26 2.72
CA LEU A 79 -13.90 12.12 3.90
C LEU A 79 -13.12 11.79 5.17
N PHE A 80 -11.93 11.20 5.01
CA PHE A 80 -11.11 10.74 6.13
C PHE A 80 -10.16 11.82 6.61
N LYS A 81 -9.96 11.87 7.92
CA LYS A 81 -9.05 12.81 8.59
C LYS A 81 -7.61 12.31 8.51
N ALA A 82 -7.42 11.00 8.64
CA ALA A 82 -6.13 10.33 8.67
C ALA A 82 -5.92 9.42 7.44
N ASP A 83 -4.71 8.86 7.32
CA ASP A 83 -4.41 7.97 6.22
C ASP A 83 -5.10 6.61 6.43
N VAL A 84 -5.65 6.09 5.32
CA VAL A 84 -6.27 4.76 5.25
C VAL A 84 -5.46 3.91 4.29
N TYR A 85 -5.13 2.70 4.73
CA TYR A 85 -4.34 1.75 3.96
C TYR A 85 -5.24 0.70 3.33
N GLU A 86 -5.00 0.48 2.03
CA GLU A 86 -5.67 -0.55 1.22
C GLU A 86 -5.24 -1.97 1.63
N PRO A 87 -5.96 -3.02 1.19
CA PRO A 87 -5.61 -4.40 1.49
C PRO A 87 -4.19 -4.79 1.12
N PHE A 88 -3.61 -5.66 1.94
CA PHE A 88 -2.20 -6.07 1.89
C PHE A 88 -1.78 -6.60 0.51
N ILE A 89 -2.68 -7.31 -0.19
CA ILE A 89 -2.45 -7.82 -1.55
C ILE A 89 -2.07 -6.73 -2.56
N LEU A 90 -2.54 -5.49 -2.36
CA LEU A 90 -2.25 -4.35 -3.23
C LEU A 90 -0.92 -3.68 -2.84
N LEU A 91 -0.57 -3.69 -1.56
CA LEU A 91 0.59 -2.99 -1.00
C LEU A 91 1.91 -3.79 -1.13
N ILE A 92 1.86 -5.10 -0.93
CA ILE A 92 3.08 -5.92 -0.84
C ILE A 92 3.68 -6.15 -2.22
N SER A 93 4.97 -5.85 -2.38
CA SER A 93 5.74 -6.25 -3.55
C SER A 93 6.97 -7.03 -3.11
N ILE A 94 6.90 -8.35 -3.15
CA ILE A 94 8.01 -9.24 -2.82
C ILE A 94 8.64 -9.74 -4.12
N LYS A 95 9.98 -9.66 -4.19
CA LYS A 95 10.77 -10.14 -5.34
C LYS A 95 11.05 -11.65 -5.26
N ASP A 96 11.26 -12.16 -4.07
CA ASP A 96 11.61 -13.57 -3.82
C ASP A 96 10.34 -14.43 -3.65
N ASP A 97 10.16 -15.40 -4.54
CA ASP A 97 9.00 -16.28 -4.53
C ASP A 97 8.94 -17.17 -3.28
N ASN A 98 10.08 -17.52 -2.67
CA ASN A 98 10.09 -18.32 -1.43
C ASN A 98 9.52 -17.53 -0.25
N VAL A 99 9.95 -16.28 -0.10
CA VAL A 99 9.46 -15.36 0.93
C VAL A 99 7.99 -15.04 0.70
N LYS A 100 7.59 -14.88 -0.56
CA LYS A 100 6.21 -14.63 -0.96
C LYS A 100 5.31 -15.81 -0.57
N ASN A 101 5.67 -17.03 -0.93
CA ASN A 101 4.89 -18.23 -0.60
C ASN A 101 4.78 -18.43 0.91
N LEU A 102 5.87 -18.19 1.66
CA LEU A 102 5.86 -18.24 3.10
C LEU A 102 4.89 -17.21 3.70
N LEU A 103 4.91 -15.97 3.22
CA LEU A 103 4.00 -14.93 3.71
C LEU A 103 2.53 -15.30 3.47
N TYR A 104 2.21 -15.79 2.26
CA TYR A 104 0.86 -16.27 1.93
C TYR A 104 0.44 -17.47 2.78
N SER A 105 1.38 -18.27 3.27
CA SER A 105 1.09 -19.39 4.17
C SER A 105 0.88 -18.98 5.62
N ILE A 106 1.52 -17.90 6.08
CA ILE A 106 1.46 -17.46 7.49
C ILE A 106 0.24 -16.58 7.73
N VAL A 107 -0.04 -15.65 6.81
CA VAL A 107 -1.13 -14.68 7.00
C VAL A 107 -2.44 -15.26 6.47
N PRO A 108 -3.54 -15.18 7.23
CA PRO A 108 -4.83 -15.62 6.76
C PRO A 108 -5.21 -14.94 5.45
N ARG A 109 -5.75 -15.73 4.51
CA ARG A 109 -6.18 -15.24 3.19
C ARG A 109 -7.16 -14.07 3.30
N CYS A 110 -8.09 -14.13 4.24
CA CYS A 110 -9.06 -13.07 4.51
C CYS A 110 -8.38 -11.73 4.84
N ASP A 111 -7.29 -11.75 5.60
CA ASP A 111 -6.59 -10.53 5.99
C ASP A 111 -5.73 -9.97 4.87
N LEU A 112 -5.21 -10.84 3.98
CA LEU A 112 -4.46 -10.39 2.81
C LEU A 112 -5.36 -9.68 1.78
N GLU A 113 -6.58 -10.20 1.60
CA GLU A 113 -7.51 -9.76 0.56
C GLU A 113 -8.47 -8.66 1.02
N ALA A 114 -8.91 -8.70 2.28
CA ALA A 114 -10.03 -7.90 2.76
C ALA A 114 -9.69 -6.94 3.91
N LEU A 115 -8.46 -6.94 4.45
CA LEU A 115 -8.11 -6.10 5.61
C LEU A 115 -7.81 -4.65 5.20
N PHE A 116 -8.57 -3.71 5.75
CA PHE A 116 -8.29 -2.29 5.67
C PHE A 116 -7.72 -1.81 7.01
N LEU A 117 -6.67 -1.00 6.95
CA LEU A 117 -6.04 -0.43 8.14
C LEU A 117 -6.32 1.06 8.23
N PHE A 118 -6.78 1.50 9.39
CA PHE A 118 -7.10 2.89 9.68
C PHE A 118 -6.19 3.43 10.78
N GLU A 119 -5.73 4.67 10.62
CA GLU A 119 -5.00 5.39 11.68
C GLU A 119 -5.95 5.99 12.72
N ASP A 120 -7.15 6.40 12.32
CA ASP A 120 -8.17 6.98 13.20
C ASP A 120 -9.36 6.02 13.37
N LEU A 121 -9.87 5.93 14.60
CA LEU A 121 -11.07 5.16 14.95
C LEU A 121 -12.33 5.77 14.33
N ASP A 122 -12.43 7.10 14.28
CA ASP A 122 -13.60 7.77 13.70
C ASP A 122 -13.75 7.44 12.20
N ASP A 123 -12.63 7.53 11.48
CA ASP A 123 -12.55 7.21 10.05
C ASP A 123 -12.93 5.75 9.77
N MET A 124 -12.50 4.85 10.66
CA MET A 124 -12.86 3.44 10.63
C MET A 124 -14.39 3.25 10.71
N PHE A 125 -15.06 3.96 11.63
CA PHE A 125 -16.51 3.84 11.79
C PHE A 125 -17.29 4.36 10.57
N ILE A 126 -16.84 5.45 9.96
CA ILE A 126 -17.43 5.96 8.71
C ILE A 126 -17.34 4.90 7.61
N PHE A 127 -16.19 4.25 7.49
CA PHE A 127 -15.99 3.20 6.48
C PHE A 127 -16.83 1.95 6.76
N ILE A 128 -16.93 1.51 8.01
CA ILE A 128 -17.75 0.35 8.40
C ILE A 128 -19.23 0.63 8.14
N ASP A 129 -19.72 1.83 8.47
CA ASP A 129 -21.10 2.24 8.22
C ASP A 129 -21.44 2.14 6.73
N GLU A 130 -20.55 2.66 5.88
CA GLU A 130 -20.70 2.58 4.44
C GLU A 130 -20.68 1.13 3.94
N CYS A 131 -19.63 0.37 4.28
CA CYS A 131 -19.43 -0.96 3.72
C CYS A 131 -20.48 -1.96 4.21
N HIS A 132 -20.72 -2.03 5.52
CA HIS A 132 -21.60 -3.04 6.10
C HIS A 132 -23.06 -2.63 6.08
N LYS A 133 -23.40 -1.38 6.44
CA LYS A 133 -24.82 -0.99 6.56
C LYS A 133 -25.44 -0.61 5.23
N LYS A 134 -24.72 0.14 4.38
CA LYS A 134 -25.28 0.59 3.10
C LYS A 134 -25.11 -0.44 1.99
N HIS A 135 -23.90 -0.98 1.81
CA HIS A 135 -23.60 -1.86 0.67
C HIS A 135 -23.57 -3.35 1.02
N LYS A 136 -23.53 -3.71 2.30
CA LYS A 136 -23.43 -5.10 2.80
C LYS A 136 -22.21 -5.86 2.27
N TRP A 137 -21.10 -5.17 2.03
CA TRP A 137 -19.84 -5.78 1.60
C TRP A 137 -19.13 -6.46 2.76
N ILE A 138 -18.57 -7.64 2.51
CA ILE A 138 -17.78 -8.37 3.51
C ILE A 138 -16.33 -7.88 3.44
N VAL A 139 -15.97 -7.00 4.38
CA VAL A 139 -14.63 -6.43 4.54
C VAL A 139 -14.13 -6.59 5.96
N HIS A 140 -12.83 -6.81 6.12
CA HIS A 140 -12.16 -6.84 7.41
C HIS A 140 -11.54 -5.47 7.68
N VAL A 141 -11.68 -4.99 8.91
CA VAL A 141 -11.20 -3.65 9.26
C VAL A 141 -10.48 -3.72 10.59
N SER A 142 -9.33 -3.06 10.67
CA SER A 142 -8.58 -2.93 11.91
C SER A 142 -7.95 -1.56 12.03
N THR A 143 -7.73 -1.13 13.26
CA THR A 143 -6.97 0.09 13.53
C THR A 143 -5.52 -0.25 13.79
N ILE A 144 -4.65 0.65 13.38
CA ILE A 144 -3.25 0.57 13.77
C ILE A 144 -3.21 0.99 15.24
N PRO A 145 -2.76 0.13 16.17
CA PRO A 145 -2.63 0.52 17.56
C PRO A 145 -1.70 1.72 17.65
N ASP A 146 -1.95 2.61 18.61
CA ASP A 146 -1.21 3.84 18.86
C ASP A 146 0.21 3.56 19.39
N ILE A 147 0.98 2.78 18.63
CA ILE A 147 2.41 2.63 18.79
C ILE A 147 2.96 3.97 18.36
N ASN A 148 3.51 4.75 19.27
CA ASN A 148 4.00 6.10 19.02
C ASN A 148 5.01 6.13 17.84
N LEU A 149 4.52 6.21 16.59
CA LEU A 149 5.28 6.06 15.35
C LEU A 149 6.31 7.20 15.20
N LYS A 150 6.10 8.30 15.93
CA LYS A 150 7.04 9.41 16.05
C LYS A 150 8.36 8.99 16.71
N LYS A 151 8.37 7.93 17.53
CA LYS A 151 9.60 7.35 18.11
C LYS A 151 10.38 6.51 17.10
N LEU A 152 9.70 5.84 16.17
CA LEU A 152 10.34 4.98 15.17
C LEU A 152 10.96 5.78 14.01
N LYS A 153 10.47 6.99 13.74
CA LYS A 153 10.99 7.89 12.69
C LYS A 153 12.33 8.57 13.04
N LYS A 154 12.90 8.35 14.24
CA LYS A 154 14.12 9.06 14.73
C LYS A 154 15.42 8.26 14.61
N THR A 155 15.41 7.06 14.02
CA THR A 155 16.59 6.17 14.03
C THR A 155 17.29 6.07 12.67
N THR A 156 17.26 7.11 11.84
CA THR A 156 18.01 7.12 10.56
C THR A 156 18.63 8.47 10.30
#